data_AF-A0A2W4JH62-F1
#
_entry.id   AF-A0A2W4JH62-F1
#
_cell.length_a   1.000
_cell.length_b   1.000
_cell.length_c   1.000
_cell.angle_alpha   90.00
_cell.angle_beta   90.00
_cell.angle_gamma   90.00
#
_symmetry.space_group_name_H-M   'P 1'
#
loop_
_entity.id
_entity.type
_entity.pdbx_description
1 polymer ?
#
loop_
_entity_poly.entity_id
_entity_poly.type
_entity_poly.pdbx_seq_one_letter_code
_entity_poly.pdbx_strand_id
1 'polypeptide(L)'
;AVVGPVVEATAAAEPETTIEPTSDPSLLAGEDLEDLKLEGDPACAHEGEIIISVYDWTAGFPAFGADRTAARQYLLNHHIGHLFGHEEAECTGGRAGVMADQRGEMPCEPNPWPYPDVVTPDES
;
A
#
# COMPACT_ATOMS: atom_id res chain seq x y z
N ALA A 1 54.45 31.81 22.54
CA ALA A 1 53.36 31.20 21.76
C ALA A 1 53.47 29.69 21.92
N VAL A 2 52.48 29.05 22.53
CA VAL A 2 52.44 27.58 22.66
C VAL A 2 51.54 27.07 21.55
N VAL A 3 52.12 26.32 20.61
CA VAL A 3 51.40 25.64 19.53
C VAL A 3 50.80 24.37 20.14
N GLY A 4 49.48 24.28 20.20
CA GLY A 4 48.77 23.04 20.56
C GLY A 4 48.85 22.01 19.43
N PRO A 5 48.63 20.72 19.72
CA PRO A 5 48.69 19.69 18.69
C PRO A 5 47.56 19.88 17.68
N VAL A 6 47.92 19.80 16.40
CA VAL A 6 46.95 19.66 15.30
C VAL A 6 46.44 18.22 15.36
N VAL A 7 45.17 18.06 15.70
CA VAL A 7 44.44 16.80 15.53
C VAL A 7 44.03 16.71 14.06
N GLU A 8 44.57 15.73 13.33
CA GLU A 8 44.07 15.39 12.00
C GLU A 8 42.66 14.82 12.13
N ALA A 9 41.73 15.41 11.39
CA ALA A 9 40.39 14.89 11.25
C ALA A 9 40.46 13.59 10.45
N THR A 10 40.24 12.45 11.10
CA THR A 10 40.02 11.19 10.40
C THR A 10 38.72 11.32 9.62
N ALA A 11 38.74 11.05 8.32
CA ALA A 11 37.55 11.03 7.49
C ALA A 11 36.47 10.19 8.16
N ALA A 12 35.30 10.79 8.40
CA ALA A 12 34.11 10.03 8.74
C ALA A 12 33.80 9.12 7.55
N ALA A 13 33.59 7.83 7.83
CA ALA A 13 33.12 6.90 6.82
C ALA A 13 31.85 7.46 6.17
N GLU A 14 31.82 7.48 4.84
CA GLU A 14 30.63 7.87 4.08
C GLU A 14 29.48 6.94 4.48
N PRO A 15 28.28 7.44 4.83
CA PRO A 15 27.16 6.54 5.05
C PRO A 15 26.85 5.87 3.72
N GLU A 16 26.90 4.53 3.66
CA GLU A 16 26.39 3.80 2.51
C GLU A 16 24.88 4.06 2.40
N THR A 17 24.49 5.01 1.55
CA THR A 17 23.10 5.31 1.17
C THR A 17 22.56 4.31 0.14
N THR A 18 23.08 3.10 0.10
CA THR A 18 22.54 2.03 -0.74
C THR A 18 21.51 1.26 0.08
N ILE A 19 20.24 1.66 -0.04
CA ILE A 19 19.14 0.78 0.36
C ILE A 19 19.07 -0.30 -0.73
N GLU A 20 19.76 -1.42 -0.50
CA GLU A 20 19.48 -2.62 -1.29
C GLU A 20 18.11 -3.13 -0.86
N PRO A 21 17.15 -3.34 -1.78
CA PRO A 21 15.92 -4.02 -1.43
C PRO A 21 16.33 -5.44 -1.03
N THR A 22 16.34 -5.71 0.28
CA THR A 22 16.37 -7.08 0.78
C THR A 22 15.03 -7.72 0.46
N SER A 23 14.86 -8.12 -0.80
CA SER A 23 13.90 -9.14 -1.20
C SER A 23 14.46 -10.50 -0.80
N ASP A 24 14.74 -10.67 0.49
CA ASP A 24 14.98 -11.99 1.06
C ASP A 24 13.62 -12.49 1.59
N PRO A 25 12.91 -13.35 0.83
CA PRO A 25 11.63 -13.89 1.28
C PRO A 25 11.78 -14.71 2.56
N SER A 26 13.01 -15.07 2.97
CA SER A 26 13.27 -15.76 4.24
C SER A 26 13.12 -14.89 5.48
N LEU A 27 13.16 -13.55 5.36
CA LEU A 27 12.75 -12.66 6.47
C LEU A 27 11.24 -12.56 6.61
N LEU A 28 10.49 -12.95 5.58
CA LEU A 28 9.07 -13.19 5.68
C LEU A 28 8.82 -14.62 6.17
N ALA A 29 9.62 -15.61 5.74
CA ALA A 29 9.45 -17.03 6.08
C ALA A 29 9.94 -17.45 7.48
N GLY A 30 9.50 -16.72 8.52
CA GLY A 30 9.42 -17.30 9.85
C GLY A 30 8.41 -18.45 9.85
N GLU A 31 8.70 -19.49 10.62
CA GLU A 31 7.85 -20.67 10.86
C GLU A 31 6.49 -20.35 11.51
N ASP A 32 6.23 -19.06 11.78
CA ASP A 32 4.94 -18.52 12.20
C ASP A 32 4.12 -17.89 11.03
N LEU A 33 4.54 -18.04 9.77
CA LEU A 33 3.78 -17.55 8.60
C LEU A 33 2.47 -18.28 8.35
N GLU A 34 2.28 -19.46 8.93
CA GLU A 34 0.97 -20.12 8.90
C GLU A 34 -0.03 -19.42 9.84
N ASP A 35 0.46 -18.69 10.86
CA ASP A 35 -0.32 -17.74 11.68
C ASP A 35 -0.27 -16.31 11.12
N LEU A 36 0.75 -15.99 10.30
CA LEU A 36 0.79 -14.83 9.42
C LEU A 36 0.17 -15.15 8.06
N LYS A 37 -0.79 -16.07 8.07
CA LYS A 37 -1.83 -16.02 7.08
C LYS A 37 -2.38 -14.61 7.19
N LEU A 38 -2.33 -13.86 6.11
CA LEU A 38 -3.26 -12.75 5.92
C LEU A 38 -4.69 -13.32 5.74
N GLU A 39 -5.07 -14.36 6.50
CA GLU A 39 -6.38 -14.48 7.13
C GLU A 39 -6.47 -13.38 8.20
N GLY A 40 -6.24 -12.14 7.78
CA GLY A 40 -6.75 -11.02 8.53
C GLY A 40 -8.26 -11.24 8.54
N ASP A 41 -8.82 -11.26 9.73
CA ASP A 41 -10.08 -10.57 9.92
C ASP A 41 -10.11 -9.35 8.95
N PRO A 42 -11.07 -9.24 8.01
CA PRO A 42 -11.14 -8.07 7.14
C PRO A 42 -11.20 -6.77 7.97
N ALA A 43 -11.53 -6.88 9.25
CA ALA A 43 -11.22 -5.90 10.27
C ALA A 43 -9.82 -6.09 10.90
N CYS A 44 -8.75 -5.80 10.17
CA CYS A 44 -7.58 -5.16 10.80
C CYS A 44 -7.77 -3.64 10.87
N ALA A 45 -9.03 -3.21 11.02
CA ALA A 45 -9.38 -1.94 11.62
C ALA A 45 -9.18 -2.05 13.13
N HIS A 46 -7.93 -1.98 13.56
CA HIS A 46 -7.62 -1.92 14.99
C HIS A 46 -8.12 -0.57 15.50
N GLU A 47 -9.17 -0.57 16.33
CA GLU A 47 -9.60 0.60 17.10
C GLU A 47 -9.92 1.86 16.27
N GLY A 48 -10.36 1.70 15.02
CA GLY A 48 -10.72 2.81 14.14
C GLY A 48 -9.60 3.30 13.21
N GLU A 49 -8.50 2.54 13.11
CA GLU A 49 -7.37 2.84 12.23
C GLU A 49 -7.44 2.01 10.93
N ILE A 50 -6.80 2.49 9.86
CA ILE A 50 -6.57 1.70 8.63
C ILE A 50 -5.07 1.45 8.49
N ILE A 51 -4.69 0.18 8.32
CA ILE A 51 -3.29 -0.21 8.11
C ILE A 51 -3.06 -0.44 6.62
N ILE A 52 -2.00 0.17 6.10
CA ILE A 52 -1.68 0.13 4.66
C ILE A 52 -0.27 -0.39 4.47
N SER A 53 -0.14 -1.39 3.59
CA SER A 53 1.14 -1.88 3.10
C SER A 53 1.90 -0.79 2.35
N VAL A 54 3.11 -0.47 2.80
CA VAL A 54 4.01 0.47 2.10
C VAL A 54 4.37 -0.04 0.71
N TYR A 55 4.49 -1.36 0.55
CA TYR A 55 4.71 -1.98 -0.75
C TYR A 55 3.52 -1.70 -1.68
N ASP A 56 2.28 -1.98 -1.28
CA ASP A 56 1.12 -1.77 -2.16
C ASP A 56 0.86 -0.27 -2.43
N TRP A 57 1.12 0.59 -1.46
CA TRP A 57 1.06 2.05 -1.63
C TRP A 57 2.02 2.57 -2.71
N THR A 58 3.20 1.95 -2.82
CA THR A 58 4.25 2.35 -3.76
C THR A 58 4.13 1.63 -5.11
N ALA A 59 3.90 0.32 -5.07
CA ALA A 59 3.83 -0.56 -6.23
C ALA A 59 2.48 -0.48 -6.96
N GLY A 60 1.38 -0.13 -6.28
CA GLY A 60 0.03 -0.18 -6.84
C GLY A 60 -0.41 -1.58 -7.23
N PHE A 61 -1.49 -1.67 -8.01
CA PHE A 61 -2.09 -2.95 -8.41
C PHE A 61 -2.16 -3.11 -9.93
N PRO A 62 -2.02 -4.34 -10.45
CA PRO A 62 -2.20 -4.65 -11.87
C PRO A 62 -3.44 -4.04 -12.52
N ALA A 63 -4.59 -4.03 -11.82
CA ALA A 63 -5.83 -3.49 -12.36
C ALA A 63 -5.72 -2.00 -12.72
N PHE A 64 -4.90 -1.22 -12.01
CA PHE A 64 -4.71 0.21 -12.25
C PHE A 64 -3.48 0.52 -13.13
N GLY A 65 -2.74 -0.49 -13.59
CA GLY A 65 -1.58 -0.32 -14.46
C GLY A 65 -0.53 0.62 -13.86
N ALA A 66 -0.21 1.71 -14.59
CA ALA A 66 0.73 2.74 -14.15
C ALA A 66 0.10 3.87 -13.32
N ASP A 67 -1.23 3.90 -13.17
CA ASP A 67 -1.93 4.95 -12.42
C ASP A 67 -1.84 4.69 -10.91
N ARG A 68 -0.76 5.20 -10.32
CA ARG A 68 -0.52 5.11 -8.87
C ARG A 68 -1.50 5.95 -8.06
N THR A 69 -2.05 7.01 -8.62
CA THR A 69 -3.01 7.86 -7.91
C THR A 69 -4.32 7.11 -7.73
N ALA A 70 -4.85 6.52 -8.81
CA ALA A 70 -6.06 5.70 -8.75
C ALA A 70 -5.86 4.48 -7.83
N ALA A 71 -4.73 3.78 -7.92
CA ALA A 71 -4.44 2.64 -7.03
C ALA A 71 -4.46 3.02 -5.54
N ARG A 72 -3.88 4.18 -5.17
CA ARG A 72 -3.89 4.68 -3.78
C ARG A 72 -5.27 5.12 -3.32
N GLN A 73 -6.03 5.78 -4.19
CA GLN A 73 -7.42 6.16 -3.91
C GLN A 73 -8.27 4.92 -3.66
N TYR A 74 -8.15 3.89 -4.50
CA TYR A 74 -8.82 2.61 -4.31
C TYR A 74 -8.45 2.00 -2.96
N LEU A 75 -7.15 1.89 -2.67
CA LEU A 75 -6.66 1.30 -1.43
C LEU A 75 -7.26 1.99 -0.20
N LEU A 76 -7.21 3.31 -0.17
CA LEU A 76 -7.79 4.11 0.92
C LEU A 76 -9.30 3.92 1.02
N ASN A 77 -10.03 4.09 -0.09
CA ASN A 77 -11.49 4.06 -0.06
C ASN A 77 -12.04 2.67 0.28
N HIS A 78 -11.38 1.60 -0.18
CA HIS A 78 -11.73 0.23 0.16
C HIS A 78 -11.53 -0.05 1.66
N HIS A 79 -10.38 0.34 2.24
CA HIS A 79 -10.11 0.17 3.66
C HIS A 79 -11.02 1.05 4.54
N ILE A 80 -11.32 2.29 4.11
CA ILE A 80 -12.30 3.16 4.77
C ILE A 80 -13.71 2.55 4.71
N GLY A 81 -14.05 1.88 3.62
CA GLY A 81 -15.31 1.14 3.53
C GLY A 81 -15.39 0.05 4.59
N HIS A 82 -14.35 -0.76 4.76
CA HIS A 82 -14.26 -1.73 5.84
C HIS A 82 -14.32 -1.09 7.23
N LEU A 83 -13.64 0.06 7.42
CA LEU A 83 -13.72 0.83 8.66
C LEU A 83 -15.17 1.25 9.00
N PHE A 84 -15.98 1.55 7.99
CA PHE A 84 -17.41 1.86 8.16
C PHE A 84 -18.34 0.62 8.19
N GLY A 85 -17.78 -0.60 8.18
CA GLY A 85 -18.54 -1.84 8.27
C GLY A 85 -19.13 -2.31 6.94
N HIS A 86 -18.59 -1.86 5.81
CA HIS A 86 -18.93 -2.42 4.51
C HIS A 86 -18.16 -3.72 4.27
N GLU A 87 -18.85 -4.75 3.81
CA GLU A 87 -18.26 -6.04 3.44
C GLU A 87 -17.68 -6.00 2.01
N GLU A 88 -16.82 -6.96 1.71
CA GLU A 88 -16.35 -7.25 0.34
C GLU A 88 -17.55 -7.43 -0.60
N ALA A 89 -17.45 -6.86 -1.80
CA ALA A 89 -18.47 -6.96 -2.83
C ALA A 89 -17.99 -7.76 -4.04
N GLU A 90 -18.87 -8.53 -4.65
CA GLU A 90 -18.56 -9.17 -5.93
C GLU A 90 -18.77 -8.18 -7.09
N CYS A 91 -17.92 -8.29 -8.12
CA CYS A 91 -18.10 -7.55 -9.36
C CYS A 91 -18.36 -8.50 -10.54
N THR A 92 -19.45 -8.27 -11.26
CA THR A 92 -19.93 -9.14 -12.36
C THR A 92 -19.86 -8.49 -13.75
N GLY A 93 -19.44 -7.23 -13.84
CA GLY A 93 -19.25 -6.47 -15.07
C GLY A 93 -19.44 -4.96 -14.84
N GLY A 94 -19.17 -4.16 -15.86
CA GLY A 94 -19.27 -2.70 -15.76
C GLY A 94 -18.14 -2.10 -14.91
N ARG A 95 -18.35 -0.91 -14.33
CA ARG A 95 -17.41 -0.32 -13.37
C ARG A 95 -17.51 -1.01 -12.02
N ALA A 96 -16.36 -1.37 -11.45
CA ALA A 96 -16.30 -1.99 -10.14
C ALA A 96 -16.81 -1.05 -9.03
N GLY A 97 -17.59 -1.59 -8.09
CA GLY A 97 -17.79 -0.91 -6.81
C GLY A 97 -16.47 -0.88 -6.03
N VAL A 98 -16.25 0.16 -5.22
CA VAL A 98 -14.99 0.30 -4.46
C VAL A 98 -14.74 -0.84 -3.48
N MET A 99 -15.81 -1.50 -3.02
CA MET A 99 -15.72 -2.65 -2.10
C MET A 99 -15.45 -3.97 -2.80
N ALA A 100 -15.36 -4.00 -4.14
CA ALA A 100 -14.84 -5.18 -4.81
C ALA A 100 -13.31 -5.26 -4.66
N ASP A 101 -12.76 -6.46 -4.60
CA ASP A 101 -11.32 -6.67 -4.72
C ASP A 101 -10.87 -6.32 -6.15
N GLN A 102 -10.08 -5.25 -6.26
CA GLN A 102 -9.51 -4.73 -7.50
C GLN A 102 -7.98 -4.79 -7.49
N ARG A 103 -7.39 -5.61 -6.61
CA ARG A 103 -5.94 -5.80 -6.56
C ARG A 103 -5.43 -6.65 -7.72
N GLY A 104 -6.27 -7.50 -8.29
CA GLY A 104 -5.95 -8.42 -9.37
C GLY A 104 -6.76 -8.18 -10.65
N GLU A 105 -6.68 -9.14 -11.56
CA GLU A 105 -7.57 -9.17 -12.72
C GLU A 105 -9.00 -9.48 -12.28
N MET A 106 -9.96 -8.75 -12.84
CA MET A 106 -11.38 -8.85 -12.51
C MET A 106 -12.24 -8.60 -13.75
N PRO A 107 -13.50 -9.08 -13.80
CA PRO A 107 -14.36 -8.93 -14.98
C PRO A 107 -14.94 -7.51 -15.16
N CYS A 108 -14.39 -6.51 -14.46
CA CYS A 108 -14.91 -5.15 -14.36
C CYS A 108 -13.86 -4.11 -14.68
N GLU A 109 -14.31 -2.91 -15.04
CA GLU A 109 -13.46 -1.74 -15.17
C GLU A 109 -13.06 -1.24 -13.77
N PRO A 110 -11.75 -1.09 -13.48
CA PRO A 110 -11.26 -0.59 -12.21
C PRO A 110 -11.85 0.78 -11.88
N ASN A 111 -12.25 0.98 -10.63
CA ASN A 111 -12.81 2.23 -10.14
C ASN A 111 -12.45 2.43 -8.66
N PRO A 112 -11.72 3.51 -8.33
CA PRO A 112 -11.28 3.76 -6.97
C PRO A 112 -12.34 4.44 -6.08
N TRP A 113 -13.52 4.78 -6.61
CA TRP A 113 -14.52 5.60 -5.89
C TRP A 113 -15.80 4.84 -5.51
N PRO A 114 -16.44 5.16 -4.36
CA PRO A 114 -17.62 4.43 -3.88
C PRO A 114 -18.84 4.44 -4.81
N TYR A 115 -18.97 5.47 -5.66
CA TYR A 115 -20.14 5.67 -6.51
C TYR A 115 -19.74 5.56 -8.00
N PRO A 116 -19.64 4.34 -8.54
CA PRO A 116 -19.15 4.10 -9.92
C PRO A 116 -19.96 4.81 -11.01
N ASP A 117 -21.25 5.05 -10.75
CA ASP A 117 -22.21 5.63 -11.70
C ASP A 117 -22.36 7.15 -11.58
N VAL A 118 -21.68 7.79 -10.61
CA VAL A 118 -21.74 9.25 -10.48
C VAL A 118 -20.75 9.87 -11.45
N VAL A 119 -21.29 10.65 -12.40
CA VAL A 119 -20.48 11.52 -13.26
C VAL A 119 -19.91 12.62 -12.38
N THR A 120 -18.62 12.53 -12.05
CA THR A 120 -17.90 13.66 -11.44
C THR A 120 -17.80 14.77 -12.50
N PRO A 121 -18.28 15.99 -12.21
CA PRO A 121 -18.03 17.13 -13.09
C PRO A 121 -16.53 17.23 -13.36
N ASP A 122 -16.16 17.46 -14.62
CA ASP A 122 -14.78 17.50 -15.10
C ASP A 122 -13.91 18.33 -14.15
N GLU A 123 -12.97 17.68 -13.45
CA GLU A 123 -11.99 18.36 -12.61
C GLU A 123 -11.04 19.10 -13.55
N SER A 124 -11.34 20.38 -13.76
CA SER A 124 -10.63 21.32 -14.64
C SER A 124 -9.22 21.65 -14.16
#